data_AF-A0A4Q4CY24-F1
#
_entry.id   AF-A0A4Q4CY24-F1
#
_cell.length_a   1.000
_cell.length_b   1.000
_cell.length_c   1.000
_cell.angle_alpha   90.00
_cell.angle_beta   90.00
_cell.angle_gamma   90.00
#
_symmetry.space_group_name_H-M   'P 1'
#
loop_
_entity.id
_entity.type
_entity.pdbx_description
1 polymer ?
#
loop_
_entity_poly.entity_id
_entity_poly.type
_entity_poly.pdbx_seq_one_letter_code
_entity_poly.pdbx_strand_id
1 'polypeptide(L)'
;VGCAQVNLMYHPAAFASIETAFDPQANAQYAARFLKTLYAGTSNWPLAAAAYHSQTAERGHSYARKVMAIWPLAARYGGLPTPSGTAVAAAAPTTDYSMYTPEFAARLRRMDEDRARHGGAGPLIETAWALRLPGSLAPSGGAALPLTAGRSALAMRDSR
;
A
#
# COMPACT_ATOMS: atom_id res chain seq x y z
N VAL A 1 -2.24 -2.24 15.33
CA VAL A 1 -1.52 -2.51 16.59
C VAL A 1 -0.14 -1.85 16.56
N GLY A 2 0.38 -1.50 17.73
CA GLY A 2 1.71 -0.91 17.90
C GLY A 2 1.89 0.48 17.26
N CYS A 3 3.14 0.95 17.24
CA CYS A 3 3.51 2.30 16.84
C CYS A 3 3.20 2.64 15.37
N ALA A 4 3.30 1.67 14.45
CA ALA A 4 3.00 1.84 13.03
C ALA A 4 1.56 1.44 12.66
N GLN A 5 0.72 1.12 13.65
CA GLN A 5 -0.70 0.80 13.47
C GLN A 5 -0.98 -0.34 12.47
N VAL A 6 -0.16 -1.38 12.47
CA VAL A 6 -0.31 -2.56 11.61
C VAL A 6 -1.68 -3.24 11.83
N ASN A 7 -2.42 -3.52 10.75
CA ASN A 7 -3.72 -4.19 10.84
C ASN A 7 -3.56 -5.73 10.80
N LEU A 8 -3.81 -6.40 11.92
CA LEU A 8 -3.66 -7.86 12.03
C LEU A 8 -4.71 -8.66 11.24
N MET A 9 -5.84 -8.04 10.86
CA MET A 9 -6.84 -8.69 9.98
C MET A 9 -6.23 -9.02 8.61
N TYR A 10 -5.37 -8.14 8.08
CA TYR A 10 -4.69 -8.34 6.80
C TYR A 10 -3.30 -8.94 6.93
N HIS A 11 -2.73 -8.89 8.14
CA HIS A 11 -1.37 -9.36 8.40
C HIS A 11 -1.31 -10.29 9.63
N PRO A 12 -2.06 -11.42 9.61
CA PRO A 12 -2.19 -12.29 10.77
C PRO A 12 -0.85 -12.96 11.16
N ALA A 13 0.03 -13.16 10.18
CA ALA A 13 1.36 -13.76 10.38
C ALA A 13 2.48 -12.72 10.50
N ALA A 14 2.17 -11.44 10.74
CA ALA A 14 3.18 -10.39 10.87
C ALA A 14 4.09 -10.55 12.08
N PHE A 15 3.56 -11.14 13.16
CA PHE A 15 4.22 -11.25 14.45
C PHE A 15 4.00 -12.63 15.05
N ALA A 16 4.98 -13.12 15.82
CA ALA A 16 4.88 -14.40 16.50
C ALA A 16 3.86 -14.40 17.65
N SER A 17 3.57 -13.23 18.21
CA SER A 17 2.56 -13.03 19.26
C SER A 17 2.03 -11.59 19.24
N ILE A 18 0.94 -11.35 19.98
CA ILE A 18 0.37 -10.00 20.14
C ILE A 18 1.33 -9.09 20.91
N GLU A 19 2.00 -9.60 21.94
CA GLU A 19 3.01 -8.86 22.71
C GLU A 19 4.14 -8.37 21.80
N THR A 20 4.61 -9.24 20.89
CA THR A 20 5.61 -8.87 19.87
C THR A 20 5.09 -7.79 18.93
N ALA A 21 3.78 -7.78 18.63
CA ALA A 21 3.18 -6.75 17.79
C ALA A 21 3.13 -5.36 18.44
N PHE A 22 3.20 -5.30 19.78
CA PHE A 22 3.30 -4.08 20.57
C PHE A 22 4.74 -3.66 20.87
N ASP A 23 5.73 -4.54 20.70
CA ASP A 23 7.15 -4.15 20.74
C ASP A 23 7.44 -3.10 19.65
N PRO A 24 7.91 -1.88 20.01
CA PRO A 24 8.09 -0.79 19.05
C PRO A 24 9.08 -1.12 17.93
N GLN A 25 10.15 -1.87 18.24
CA GLN A 25 11.18 -2.21 17.27
C GLN A 25 10.66 -3.24 16.27
N ALA A 26 10.03 -4.32 16.73
CA ALA A 26 9.44 -5.35 15.89
C ALA A 26 8.31 -4.78 15.01
N ASN A 27 7.45 -3.94 15.57
CA ASN A 27 6.36 -3.29 14.84
C ASN A 27 6.89 -2.38 13.72
N ALA A 28 7.87 -1.52 14.04
CA ALA A 28 8.51 -0.65 13.06
C ALA A 28 9.25 -1.42 11.96
N GLN A 29 9.95 -2.51 12.32
CA GLN A 29 10.64 -3.37 11.34
C GLN A 29 9.65 -4.03 10.38
N TYR A 30 8.53 -4.54 10.89
CA TYR A 30 7.49 -5.12 10.04
C TYR A 30 6.93 -4.06 9.07
N ALA A 31 6.53 -2.90 9.59
CA ALA A 31 5.99 -1.82 8.79
C ALA A 31 6.98 -1.33 7.71
N ALA A 32 8.25 -1.20 8.06
CA ALA A 32 9.29 -0.81 7.10
C ALA A 32 9.46 -1.84 5.97
N ARG A 33 9.46 -3.14 6.29
CA ARG A 33 9.50 -4.19 5.26
C ARG A 33 8.27 -4.15 4.35
N PHE A 34 7.08 -4.03 4.94
CA PHE A 34 5.84 -3.96 4.17
C PHE A 34 5.82 -2.75 3.25
N LEU A 35 6.21 -1.57 3.74
CA LEU A 35 6.30 -0.35 2.94
C LEU A 35 7.30 -0.48 1.79
N LYS A 36 8.44 -1.16 2.00
CA LYS A 36 9.40 -1.47 0.92
C LYS A 36 8.81 -2.40 -0.15
N THR A 37 8.01 -3.40 0.25
CA THR A 37 7.29 -4.26 -0.70
C THR A 37 6.30 -3.46 -1.54
N LEU A 38 5.54 -2.56 -0.92
CA LEU A 38 4.64 -1.67 -1.64
C LEU A 38 5.40 -0.76 -2.60
N TYR A 39 6.51 -0.18 -2.15
CA TYR A 39 7.38 0.63 -3.00
C TYR A 39 7.95 -0.15 -4.19
N ALA A 40 8.31 -1.43 -4.03
CA ALA A 40 8.77 -2.25 -5.15
C ALA A 40 7.70 -2.40 -6.25
N GLY A 41 6.41 -2.41 -5.88
CA GLY A 41 5.30 -2.43 -6.83
C GLY A 41 4.91 -1.07 -7.42
N THR A 42 5.06 0.02 -6.64
CA THR A 42 4.63 1.36 -7.06
C THR A 42 5.74 2.23 -7.64
N SER A 43 7.00 1.97 -7.28
CA SER A 43 8.17 2.82 -7.52
C SER A 43 7.97 4.29 -7.09
N ASN A 44 7.05 4.55 -6.16
CA ASN A 44 6.65 5.88 -5.73
C ASN A 44 6.28 5.84 -4.24
N TRP A 45 6.98 6.63 -3.42
CA TRP A 45 6.79 6.63 -1.97
C TRP A 45 5.42 7.17 -1.52
N PRO A 46 4.90 8.28 -2.06
CA PRO A 46 3.52 8.69 -1.79
C PRO A 46 2.49 7.58 -2.06
N LEU A 47 2.61 6.85 -3.18
CA LEU A 47 1.74 5.72 -3.50
C LEU A 47 1.94 4.53 -2.55
N ALA A 48 3.18 4.23 -2.17
CA ALA A 48 3.45 3.18 -1.18
C ALA A 48 2.80 3.53 0.18
N ALA A 49 2.87 4.79 0.60
CA ALA A 49 2.21 5.27 1.81
C ALA A 49 0.68 5.20 1.70
N ALA A 50 0.11 5.53 0.53
CA ALA A 50 -1.32 5.37 0.27
C ALA A 50 -1.76 3.91 0.44
N ALA A 51 -1.08 2.99 -0.27
CA ALA A 51 -1.36 1.56 -0.26
C ALA A 51 -1.13 0.90 1.11
N TYR A 52 -0.24 1.44 1.94
CA TYR A 52 -0.04 0.98 3.31
C TYR A 52 -1.32 1.15 4.15
N HIS A 53 -2.03 2.26 3.95
CA HIS A 53 -3.24 2.57 4.72
C HIS A 53 -4.50 1.96 4.12
N SER A 54 -4.67 2.10 2.80
CA SER A 54 -5.85 1.59 2.12
C SER A 54 -5.55 1.36 0.65
N GLN A 55 -6.07 0.24 0.16
CA GLN A 55 -6.11 -0.08 -1.25
C GLN A 55 -7.17 0.75 -1.99
N THR A 56 -8.25 1.19 -1.32
CA THR A 56 -9.20 2.15 -1.92
C THR A 56 -8.52 3.48 -2.21
N ALA A 57 -8.57 3.92 -3.47
CA ALA A 57 -7.78 5.05 -3.96
C ALA A 57 -8.02 6.33 -3.14
N GLU A 58 -9.27 6.74 -2.94
CA GLU A 58 -9.61 8.00 -2.26
C GLU A 58 -9.08 8.04 -0.82
N ARG A 59 -9.21 6.92 -0.09
CA ARG A 59 -8.75 6.79 1.30
C ARG A 59 -7.23 6.80 1.38
N GLY A 60 -6.56 6.04 0.51
CA GLY A 60 -5.11 5.99 0.45
C GLY A 60 -4.49 7.35 0.10
N HIS A 61 -5.04 8.07 -0.89
CA HIS A 61 -4.55 9.39 -1.29
C HIS A 61 -4.73 10.42 -0.18
N SER A 62 -5.87 10.39 0.54
CA SER A 62 -6.09 11.26 1.70
C SER A 62 -5.07 11.03 2.80
N TYR A 63 -4.75 9.77 3.10
CA TYR A 63 -3.73 9.41 4.06
C TYR A 63 -2.33 9.84 3.61
N ALA A 64 -1.93 9.53 2.38
CA ALA A 64 -0.62 9.88 1.84
C ALA A 64 -0.37 11.40 1.87
N ARG A 65 -1.38 12.23 1.60
CA ARG A 65 -1.25 13.71 1.74
C ARG A 65 -0.85 14.11 3.16
N LYS A 66 -1.46 13.50 4.18
CA LYS A 66 -1.11 13.76 5.58
C LYS A 66 0.33 13.34 5.89
N VAL A 67 0.77 12.18 5.39
CA VAL A 67 2.15 11.72 5.55
C VAL A 67 3.13 12.68 4.87
N MET A 68 2.87 13.08 3.62
CA MET A 68 3.74 14.03 2.90
C MET A 68 3.76 15.43 3.52
N ALA A 69 2.68 15.82 4.19
CA ALA A 69 2.63 17.07 4.93
C ALA A 69 3.56 17.08 6.16
N ILE A 70 3.84 15.94 6.79
CA ILE A 70 4.76 15.89 7.94
C ILE A 70 6.18 15.43 7.58
N TRP A 71 6.38 14.75 6.45
CA TRP A 71 7.68 14.18 6.11
C TRP A 71 8.63 15.23 5.52
N PRO A 72 9.75 15.59 6.19
CA PRO A 72 10.62 16.70 5.74
C PRO A 72 11.22 16.49 4.35
N LEU A 73 11.42 15.23 3.95
CA LEU A 73 12.02 14.88 2.68
C LEU A 73 11.00 14.61 1.56
N ALA A 74 9.70 14.77 1.81
CA ALA A 74 8.64 14.45 0.86
C ALA A 74 8.85 15.09 -0.52
N ALA A 75 9.33 16.34 -0.56
CA ALA A 75 9.62 17.07 -1.80
C ALA A 75 10.64 16.37 -2.72
N ARG A 76 11.47 15.45 -2.19
CA ARG A 76 12.47 14.69 -2.95
C ARG A 76 11.91 13.44 -3.63
N TYR A 77 10.72 13.00 -3.25
CA TYR A 77 10.19 11.68 -3.63
C TYR A 77 9.00 11.74 -4.58
N GLY A 78 8.78 12.91 -5.21
CA GLY A 78 7.67 13.13 -6.12
C GLY A 78 6.31 13.22 -5.41
N GLY A 79 5.27 13.47 -6.20
CA GLY A 79 3.88 13.53 -5.72
C GLY A 79 3.12 12.22 -5.90
N LEU A 80 1.88 12.21 -5.43
CA LEU A 80 0.90 11.25 -5.92
C LEU A 80 0.66 11.53 -7.42
N PRO A 81 0.73 10.51 -8.30
CA PRO A 81 0.43 10.72 -9.71
C PRO A 81 -1.03 11.14 -9.88
N THR A 82 -1.26 12.10 -10.77
CA THR A 82 -2.61 12.51 -11.16
C THR A 82 -3.17 11.45 -12.11
N PRO A 83 -4.31 10.81 -11.82
CA PRO A 83 -4.93 9.89 -12.77
C PRO A 83 -5.24 10.62 -14.08
N SER A 84 -4.82 10.04 -15.21
CA SER A 84 -5.11 10.57 -16.54
C SER A 84 -6.54 10.18 -16.95
N GLY A 85 -7.52 11.04 -16.61
CA GLY A 85 -8.92 10.87 -17.00
C GLY A 85 -9.65 12.20 -17.03
N THR A 86 -10.61 12.35 -17.95
CA THR A 86 -11.43 13.57 -18.10
C THR A 86 -12.27 13.83 -16.85
N ALA A 87 -12.06 14.97 -16.19
CA ALA A 87 -12.83 15.39 -15.02
C ALA A 87 -13.71 16.60 -15.34
N VAL A 88 -15.00 16.49 -14.99
CA VAL A 88 -15.86 17.64 -14.69
C VAL A 88 -15.40 18.25 -13.37
N ALA A 89 -15.27 19.58 -13.33
CA ALA A 89 -14.79 20.34 -12.18
C ALA A 89 -15.71 20.17 -10.97
N ALA A 90 -15.43 19.19 -10.12
CA ALA A 90 -16.01 19.13 -8.78
C ALA A 90 -15.29 20.19 -7.92
N ALA A 91 -16.07 21.10 -7.32
CA ALA A 91 -15.59 22.08 -6.36
C ALA A 91 -14.70 21.38 -5.31
N ALA A 92 -13.55 21.98 -5.01
CA ALA A 92 -12.64 21.43 -4.01
C ALA A 92 -13.43 21.17 -2.71
N PRO A 93 -13.41 19.95 -2.17
CA PRO A 93 -14.08 19.70 -0.90
C PRO A 93 -13.44 20.63 0.13
N THR A 94 -14.26 21.46 0.78
CA THR A 94 -13.89 22.20 1.98
C THR A 94 -13.72 21.18 3.10
N THR A 95 -12.63 20.42 3.03
CA THR A 95 -12.30 19.41 4.02
C THR A 95 -12.03 20.15 5.31
N ASP A 96 -12.83 19.85 6.34
CA ASP A 96 -12.62 20.44 7.64
C ASP A 96 -11.35 19.86 8.28
N TYR A 97 -10.34 20.71 8.42
CA TYR A 97 -9.07 20.39 9.09
C TYR A 97 -8.97 21.01 10.48
N SER A 98 -10.08 21.52 11.03
CA SER A 98 -10.13 22.15 12.37
C SER A 98 -9.65 21.25 13.50
N MET A 99 -9.73 19.92 13.32
CA MET A 99 -9.22 18.92 14.28
C MET A 99 -7.70 18.92 14.42
N TYR A 100 -6.97 19.49 13.46
CA TYR A 100 -5.50 19.51 13.46
C TYR A 100 -4.93 20.84 13.94
N THR A 101 -3.63 20.87 14.27
CA THR A 101 -2.96 22.13 14.61
C THR A 101 -3.06 23.12 13.45
N PRO A 102 -3.13 24.44 13.72
CA PRO A 102 -3.25 25.46 12.68
C PRO A 102 -2.19 25.34 11.58
N GLU A 103 -0.95 25.01 11.94
CA GLU A 103 0.19 24.87 11.03
C GLU A 103 0.01 23.68 10.10
N PHE A 104 -0.39 22.52 10.64
CA PHE A 104 -0.63 21.32 9.85
C PHE A 104 -1.84 21.50 8.93
N ALA A 105 -2.91 22.10 9.44
CA ALA A 105 -4.10 22.41 8.66
C ALA A 105 -3.78 23.37 7.51
N ALA A 106 -2.95 24.41 7.75
CA ALA A 106 -2.50 25.32 6.70
C ALA A 106 -1.68 24.60 5.63
N ARG A 107 -0.81 23.66 6.02
CA ARG A 107 -0.04 22.86 5.07
C ARG A 107 -0.92 21.95 4.22
N LEU A 108 -1.92 21.30 4.81
CA LEU A 108 -2.89 20.49 4.06
C LEU A 108 -3.72 21.32 3.08
N ARG A 109 -4.22 22.49 3.51
CA ARG A 109 -4.93 23.43 2.62
C ARG A 109 -4.08 23.84 1.42
N ARG A 110 -2.82 24.22 1.65
CA ARG A 110 -1.88 24.57 0.58
C ARG A 110 -1.69 23.41 -0.42
N MET A 111 -1.58 22.17 0.07
CA MET A 111 -1.47 20.99 -0.80
C MET A 111 -2.75 20.74 -1.61
N ASP A 112 -3.93 20.97 -1.03
CA ASP A 112 -5.21 20.84 -1.73
C ASP A 112 -5.40 21.94 -2.79
N GLU A 113 -4.94 23.16 -2.52
CA GLU A 113 -4.88 24.27 -3.48
C GLU A 113 -3.89 24.01 -4.61
N ASP A 114 -2.67 23.54 -4.30
CA ASP A 114 -1.67 23.12 -5.30
C ASP A 114 -2.28 22.05 -6.22
N ARG A 115 -2.94 21.05 -5.65
CA ARG A 115 -3.65 20.01 -6.42
C ARG A 115 -4.75 20.60 -7.31
N ALA A 116 -5.59 21.47 -6.77
CA ALA A 116 -6.69 22.09 -7.52
C ALA A 116 -6.16 22.91 -8.71
N ARG A 117 -5.03 23.61 -8.53
CA ARG A 117 -4.33 24.34 -9.60
C ARG A 117 -3.75 23.45 -10.69
N HIS A 118 -3.37 22.22 -10.36
CA HIS A 118 -2.80 21.25 -11.32
C HIS A 118 -3.84 20.34 -11.99
N GLY A 119 -5.14 20.60 -11.81
CA GLY A 119 -6.25 19.90 -12.48
C GLY A 119 -6.91 18.83 -11.61
N GLY A 120 -8.22 18.98 -11.40
CA GLY A 120 -9.06 18.07 -10.62
C GLY A 120 -9.12 16.67 -11.24
N ALA A 121 -8.94 15.64 -10.43
CA ALA A 121 -8.91 14.26 -10.88
C ALA A 121 -10.17 13.50 -10.44
N GLY A 122 -10.95 13.05 -11.43
CA GLY A 122 -12.03 12.06 -11.31
C GLY A 122 -11.55 10.63 -11.60
N PRO A 123 -12.42 9.61 -11.52
CA PRO A 123 -12.07 8.28 -11.03
C PRO A 123 -11.64 7.27 -12.11
N LEU A 124 -11.30 6.08 -11.60
CA LEU A 124 -10.88 4.82 -12.24
C LEU A 124 -9.39 4.70 -12.54
N ILE A 125 -8.66 4.26 -11.51
CA ILE A 125 -8.18 2.88 -11.55
C ILE A 125 -8.61 2.29 -10.22
N GLU A 126 -9.51 1.31 -10.20
CA GLU A 126 -9.71 0.37 -9.07
C GLU A 126 -9.06 -1.00 -9.41
N THR A 127 -8.78 -1.26 -10.69
CA THR A 127 -8.36 -2.58 -11.16
C THR A 127 -6.87 -2.69 -11.53
N ALA A 128 -6.26 -1.71 -12.20
CA ALA A 128 -4.85 -1.84 -12.61
C ALA A 128 -3.80 -1.58 -11.50
N TRP A 129 -4.16 -0.88 -10.40
CA TRP A 129 -3.26 -0.72 -9.23
C TRP A 129 -3.36 -1.92 -8.29
N ALA A 130 -4.56 -2.49 -8.09
CA ALA A 130 -4.77 -3.68 -7.27
C ALA A 130 -4.09 -4.92 -7.87
N LEU A 131 -4.04 -5.01 -9.21
CA LEU A 131 -3.34 -6.06 -9.95
C LEU A 131 -1.80 -5.94 -9.94
N ARG A 132 -1.26 -4.80 -9.49
CA ARG A 132 0.20 -4.53 -9.46
C ARG A 132 0.82 -4.60 -8.06
N LEU A 133 -0.01 -4.61 -7.02
CA LEU A 133 0.44 -4.97 -5.69
C LEU A 133 0.65 -6.49 -5.67
N PRO A 134 1.77 -7.02 -5.13
CA PRO A 134 1.90 -8.45 -4.94
C PRO A 134 0.70 -8.91 -4.10
N GLY A 135 -0.13 -9.76 -4.71
CA GLY A 135 -1.30 -10.33 -4.04
C GLY A 135 -0.88 -10.89 -2.69
N SER A 136 -1.73 -10.71 -1.68
CA SER A 136 -1.57 -11.39 -0.40
C SER A 136 -1.37 -12.87 -0.70
N LEU A 137 -0.12 -13.36 -0.59
CA LEU A 137 0.15 -14.77 -0.51
C LEU A 137 -0.57 -15.23 0.76
N ALA A 138 -1.75 -15.83 0.57
CA ALA A 138 -2.32 -16.73 1.54
C ALA A 138 -1.24 -17.77 1.91
N PRO A 139 -1.17 -18.21 3.18
CA PRO A 139 -0.17 -19.17 3.60
C PRO A 139 -0.30 -20.42 2.74
N SER A 140 0.80 -20.81 2.12
CA SER A 140 0.97 -22.09 1.45
C SER A 140 0.55 -23.22 2.39
N GLY A 141 -0.66 -23.73 2.18
CA GLY A 141 -1.14 -24.95 2.80
C GLY A 141 -0.31 -26.12 2.30
N GLY A 142 0.43 -26.73 3.21
CA GLY A 142 1.09 -28.00 2.97
C GLY A 142 0.09 -29.15 2.93
N ALA A 143 0.42 -30.11 2.06
CA ALA A 143 0.03 -31.52 2.03
C ALA A 143 -1.37 -31.90 1.54
N ALA A 144 -1.41 -32.51 0.34
CA ALA A 144 -1.69 -33.95 0.21
C ALA A 144 -1.23 -34.45 -1.17
N LEU A 145 -0.19 -35.27 -1.19
CA LEU A 145 0.11 -36.16 -2.32
C LEU A 145 -0.96 -37.27 -2.34
N PRO A 146 -1.61 -37.58 -3.47
CA PRO A 146 -2.24 -38.89 -3.61
C PRO A 146 -1.18 -39.92 -3.98
N LEU A 147 -1.01 -40.89 -3.08
CA LEU A 147 -0.47 -42.21 -3.40
C LEU A 147 -1.39 -42.86 -4.45
N THR A 148 -0.88 -43.09 -5.66
CA THR A 148 -1.35 -44.19 -6.50
C THR A 148 -0.16 -45.00 -6.99
N ALA A 149 -0.06 -46.20 -6.42
CA ALA A 149 0.78 -47.28 -6.90
C ALA A 149 0.26 -47.79 -8.26
N GLY A 150 1.15 -48.18 -9.18
CA GLY A 150 0.70 -48.95 -10.34
C GLY A 150 1.65 -49.10 -11.53
N ARG A 151 2.68 -49.94 -11.36
CA ARG A 151 3.24 -50.88 -12.36
C ARG A 151 4.02 -50.36 -13.59
N SER A 152 5.33 -50.65 -13.52
CA SER A 152 6.09 -51.55 -14.42
C SER A 152 6.58 -51.08 -15.80
N ALA A 153 7.92 -51.25 -15.94
CA ALA A 153 8.68 -51.67 -17.12
C ALA A 153 8.86 -50.59 -18.21
N LEU A 154 9.97 -50.45 -18.96
CA LEU A 154 11.10 -51.33 -19.30
C LEU A 154 12.15 -50.46 -20.04
N ALA A 155 13.44 -50.80 -19.94
CA ALA A 155 14.54 -50.62 -20.91
C ALA A 155 14.77 -49.22 -21.57
N MET A 156 15.92 -48.56 -21.32
CA MET A 156 17.21 -48.83 -21.96
C MET A 156 17.20 -48.63 -23.49
N ARG A 157 17.77 -47.49 -23.97
CA ARG A 157 18.84 -47.46 -25.00
C ARG A 157 19.23 -46.02 -25.41
N ASP A 158 20.54 -45.81 -25.38
CA ASP A 158 21.36 -44.97 -26.26
C ASP A 158 20.75 -44.61 -27.62
N SER A 159 20.99 -43.37 -28.08
CA SER A 159 21.89 -43.10 -29.22
C SER A 159 21.86 -41.63 -29.66
N ARG A 160 23.07 -41.04 -29.66
CA ARG A 160 23.62 -39.99 -30.53
C ARG A 160 23.15 -38.54 -30.37
#